data_AF-A0A0L7KET0-F1
#
_entry.id   AF-A0A0L7KET0-F1
#
_cell.length_a   1.000
_cell.length_b   1.000
_cell.length_c   1.000
_cell.angle_alpha   90.00
_cell.angle_beta   90.00
_cell.angle_gamma   90.00
#
_symmetry.space_group_name_H-M   'P 1'
#
loop_
_entity.id
_entity.type
_entity.pdbx_description
1 polymer ?
#
loop_
_entity_poly.entity_id
_entity_poly.type
_entity_poly.pdbx_seq_one_letter_code
_entity_poly.pdbx_strand_id
1 'polypeptide(L)'
;MDEFNETLEGLEEKIEEYEKQLALVRDEIKKYEKPEEENEQIKNLKKLEADMIEVINLTRDLIKYKKQNELENDENKELERSGEVAPDIHEHIKESNKFIGRTCSLNYENKMVYGLIENVVIHNNIEQLLIHIFETNDRIMIPPNYVQLNEVLNESALKENNQFQALYKKDG
;
A
#
# COMPACT_ATOMS: atom_id res chain seq x y z
N MET A 1 14.93 9.66 6.50
CA MET A 1 14.44 8.28 6.55
C MET A 1 14.34 7.83 5.11
N ASP A 2 15.40 7.21 4.59
CA ASP A 2 15.52 6.79 3.17
C ASP A 2 15.11 5.32 2.97
N GLU A 3 14.37 4.73 3.92
CA GLU A 3 14.06 3.29 3.94
C GLU A 3 12.95 2.85 2.97
N PHE A 4 12.33 3.76 2.21
CA PHE A 4 11.16 3.44 1.38
C PHE A 4 11.42 3.20 -0.11
N ASN A 5 12.69 3.12 -0.54
CA ASN A 5 13.04 2.75 -1.90
C ASN A 5 13.76 1.39 -1.96
N GLU A 6 13.09 0.33 -1.50
CA GLU A 6 13.52 -1.04 -1.82
C GLU A 6 13.46 -1.25 -3.34
N THR A 7 14.64 -1.29 -3.98
CA THR A 7 14.79 -1.58 -5.41
C THR A 7 14.51 -3.06 -5.70
N LEU A 8 14.17 -3.39 -6.95
CA LEU A 8 14.05 -4.79 -7.38
C LEU A 8 15.32 -5.59 -7.07
N GLU A 9 16.48 -5.00 -7.33
CA GLU A 9 17.79 -5.58 -7.02
C GLU A 9 17.95 -5.86 -5.53
N GLY A 10 17.56 -4.92 -4.65
CA GLY A 10 17.61 -5.13 -3.20
C GLY A 10 16.65 -6.22 -2.70
N LEU A 11 15.51 -6.41 -3.36
CA LEU A 11 14.60 -7.52 -3.05
C LEU A 11 15.16 -8.87 -3.51
N GLU A 12 15.84 -8.91 -4.66
CA GLU A 12 16.51 -10.12 -5.17
C GLU A 12 17.67 -10.53 -4.24
N GLU A 13 18.49 -9.56 -3.78
CA GLU A 13 19.54 -9.81 -2.79
C GLU A 13 18.98 -10.36 -1.47
N LYS A 14 17.85 -9.81 -0.99
CA LYS A 14 17.19 -10.32 0.22
C LYS A 14 16.69 -11.74 0.08
N ILE A 15 16.19 -12.13 -1.11
CA ILE A 15 15.83 -13.53 -1.36
C ILE A 15 17.06 -14.43 -1.24
N GLU A 16 18.20 -14.06 -1.82
CA GLU A 16 19.42 -14.86 -1.69
C GLU A 16 19.86 -15.00 -0.23
N GLU A 17 19.73 -13.93 0.56
CA GLU A 17 20.03 -13.97 1.99
C GLU A 17 19.07 -14.90 2.75
N TYR A 18 17.76 -14.79 2.51
CA TYR A 18 16.77 -15.65 3.15
C TYR A 18 16.94 -17.13 2.74
N GLU A 19 17.32 -17.41 1.49
CA GLU A 19 17.62 -18.77 1.05
C GLU A 19 18.88 -19.34 1.72
N LYS A 20 19.93 -18.52 1.93
CA LYS A 20 21.11 -18.91 2.71
C LYS A 20 20.74 -19.21 4.16
N GLN A 21 19.94 -18.36 4.78
CA GLN A 21 19.47 -18.58 6.16
C GLN A 21 18.59 -19.83 6.25
N LEU A 22 17.71 -20.09 5.27
CA LEU A 22 16.88 -21.29 5.21
C LEU A 22 17.74 -22.57 5.10
N ALA A 23 18.83 -22.52 4.34
CA ALA A 23 19.77 -23.62 4.26
C ALA A 23 20.42 -23.92 5.62
N LEU A 24 20.81 -22.89 6.38
CA LEU A 24 21.33 -23.06 7.74
C LEU A 24 20.31 -23.69 8.69
N VAL A 25 19.03 -23.25 8.62
CA VAL A 25 17.95 -23.84 9.43
C VAL A 25 17.74 -25.31 9.07
N ARG A 26 17.75 -25.67 7.79
CA ARG A 26 17.64 -27.06 7.33
C ARG A 26 18.80 -27.94 7.79
N ASP A 27 20.02 -27.41 7.74
CA ASP A 27 21.19 -28.13 8.24
C ASP A 27 21.16 -28.31 9.76
N GLU A 28 20.61 -27.34 10.49
CA GLU A 28 20.37 -27.44 11.92
C GLU A 28 19.28 -28.49 12.23
N ILE A 29 18.18 -28.51 11.47
CA ILE A 29 17.14 -29.56 11.58
C ILE A 29 17.73 -30.96 11.41
N LYS A 30 18.58 -31.17 10.38
CA LYS A 30 19.23 -32.46 10.12
C LYS A 30 20.11 -32.94 11.29
N LYS A 31 20.74 -32.04 12.05
CA LYS A 31 21.56 -32.41 13.22
C LYS A 31 20.71 -33.04 14.33
N TYR A 32 19.47 -32.61 14.45
CA TYR A 32 18.53 -33.09 15.47
C TYR A 32 17.57 -34.17 14.96
N GLU A 33 17.62 -34.54 13.68
CA GLU A 33 16.80 -35.59 13.06
C GLU A 33 17.22 -37.01 13.50
N LYS A 34 17.44 -37.21 14.80
CA LYS A 34 17.60 -38.52 15.42
C LYS A 34 16.22 -39.06 15.84
N PRO A 35 15.95 -40.36 15.64
CA PRO A 35 14.59 -40.89 15.63
C PRO A 35 13.92 -41.08 17.00
N GLU A 36 14.49 -40.62 18.12
CA GLU A 36 14.11 -41.16 19.43
C GLU A 36 13.43 -40.20 20.41
N GLU A 37 13.36 -38.88 20.17
CA GLU A 37 12.65 -37.97 21.10
C GLU A 37 11.88 -36.86 20.37
N GLU A 38 10.65 -36.56 20.83
CA GLU A 38 9.93 -35.33 20.48
C GLU A 38 10.69 -34.11 21.01
N ASN A 39 11.70 -33.67 20.27
CA ASN A 39 12.47 -32.50 20.64
C ASN A 39 11.68 -31.23 20.25
N GLU A 40 11.23 -30.46 21.25
CA GLU A 40 10.60 -29.15 21.03
C GLU A 40 11.46 -28.21 20.17
N GLN A 41 12.79 -28.35 20.21
CA GLN A 41 13.68 -27.59 19.32
C GLN A 41 13.47 -27.95 17.86
N ILE A 42 13.23 -29.23 17.50
CA ILE A 42 12.93 -29.63 16.13
C ILE A 42 11.59 -29.06 15.69
N LYS A 43 10.58 -29.07 16.58
CA LYS A 43 9.27 -28.47 16.28
C LYS A 43 9.40 -26.97 16.01
N ASN A 44 10.18 -26.26 16.82
CA ASN A 44 10.45 -24.84 16.63
C ASN A 44 11.26 -24.54 15.37
N LEU A 45 12.28 -25.35 15.05
CA LEU A 45 13.07 -25.21 13.83
C LEU A 45 12.24 -25.49 12.57
N LYS A 46 11.36 -26.50 12.59
CA LYS A 46 10.42 -26.79 11.49
C LYS A 46 9.39 -25.67 11.30
N LYS A 47 8.93 -25.06 12.40
CA LYS A 47 8.07 -23.88 12.32
C LYS A 47 8.81 -22.70 11.69
N LEU A 48 10.04 -22.43 12.14
CA LEU A 48 10.89 -21.41 11.56
C LEU A 48 11.16 -21.65 10.07
N GLU A 49 11.39 -22.90 9.65
CA GLU A 49 11.51 -23.27 8.24
C GLU A 49 10.26 -22.87 7.44
N ALA A 50 9.07 -23.19 7.95
CA ALA A 50 7.81 -22.84 7.30
C ALA A 50 7.61 -21.30 7.20
N ASP A 51 7.85 -20.59 8.31
CA ASP A 51 7.72 -19.13 8.37
C ASP A 51 8.70 -18.46 7.38
N MET A 52 9.94 -18.95 7.29
CA MET A 52 10.93 -18.44 6.33
C MET A 52 10.57 -18.70 4.87
N ILE A 53 9.99 -19.87 4.56
CA ILE A 53 9.48 -20.17 3.22
C ILE A 53 8.35 -19.20 2.84
N GLU A 54 7.47 -18.89 3.78
CA GLU A 54 6.38 -17.93 3.56
C GLU A 54 6.94 -16.54 3.24
N VAL A 55 7.92 -16.05 4.02
CA VAL A 55 8.58 -14.76 3.77
C VAL A 55 9.25 -14.72 2.39
N ILE A 56 9.94 -15.79 1.98
CA ILE A 56 10.55 -15.89 0.64
C ILE A 56 9.48 -15.81 -0.44
N ASN A 57 8.37 -16.53 -0.29
CA ASN A 57 7.29 -16.51 -1.27
C ASN A 57 6.62 -15.14 -1.36
N LEU A 58 6.34 -14.48 -0.22
CA LEU A 58 5.81 -13.12 -0.20
C LEU A 58 6.77 -12.13 -0.88
N THR A 59 8.08 -12.29 -0.67
CA THR A 59 9.10 -11.45 -1.33
C THR A 59 9.12 -11.70 -2.84
N ARG A 60 8.99 -12.95 -3.29
CA ARG A 60 8.85 -13.29 -4.71
C ARG A 60 7.58 -12.72 -5.33
N ASP A 61 6.47 -12.77 -4.62
CA ASP A 61 5.20 -12.18 -5.07
C ASP A 61 5.32 -10.66 -5.18
N LEU A 62 6.02 -10.00 -4.23
CA LEU A 62 6.31 -8.57 -4.30
C LEU A 62 7.21 -8.22 -5.50
N ILE A 63 8.25 -9.01 -5.78
CA ILE A 63 9.09 -8.84 -6.97
C ILE A 63 8.27 -9.02 -8.23
N LYS A 64 7.41 -10.05 -8.30
CA LYS A 64 6.54 -10.30 -9.45
C LYS A 64 5.60 -9.12 -9.68
N TYR A 65 5.00 -8.61 -8.61
CA TYR A 65 4.13 -7.43 -8.67
C TYR A 65 4.88 -6.19 -9.16
N LYS A 66 6.09 -5.92 -8.63
CA LYS A 66 6.94 -4.81 -9.09
C LYS A 66 7.38 -4.98 -10.56
N LYS A 67 7.81 -6.18 -10.98
CA LYS A 67 8.17 -6.47 -12.37
C LYS A 67 6.98 -6.33 -13.32
N GLN A 68 5.79 -6.78 -12.92
CA GLN A 68 4.58 -6.60 -13.72
C GLN A 68 4.22 -5.11 -13.85
N ASN A 69 4.30 -4.35 -12.76
CA ASN A 69 4.09 -2.90 -12.82
C ASN A 69 5.16 -2.19 -13.68
N GLU A 70 6.42 -2.65 -13.68
CA GLU A 70 7.46 -2.10 -14.55
C GLU A 70 7.25 -2.44 -16.03
N LEU A 71 6.82 -3.67 -16.35
CA LEU A 71 6.49 -4.09 -17.71
C LEU A 71 5.25 -3.37 -18.27
N GLU A 72 4.21 -3.21 -17.44
CA GLU A 72 3.05 -2.37 -17.78
C GLU A 72 3.47 -0.89 -17.95
N ASN A 73 4.51 -0.43 -17.26
CA ASN A 73 5.09 0.90 -17.49
C ASN A 73 5.93 1.01 -18.76
N ASP A 74 6.65 -0.04 -19.14
CA ASP A 74 7.50 -0.07 -20.36
C ASP A 74 6.67 -0.27 -21.64
N GLU A 75 5.60 -1.08 -21.61
CA GLU A 75 4.62 -1.13 -22.71
C GLU A 75 3.93 0.23 -22.89
N ASN A 76 3.63 0.93 -21.80
CA ASN A 76 3.13 2.31 -21.85
C ASN A 76 4.18 3.32 -22.36
N LYS A 77 5.47 3.14 -22.08
CA LYS A 77 6.54 4.01 -22.63
C LYS A 77 6.78 3.81 -24.12
N GLU A 78 6.63 2.60 -24.67
CA GLU A 78 6.69 2.41 -26.13
C GLU A 78 5.48 3.04 -26.83
N LEU A 79 4.29 3.00 -26.20
CA LEU A 79 3.08 3.67 -26.69
C LEU A 79 3.15 5.21 -26.61
N GLU A 80 3.82 5.78 -25.60
CA GLU A 80 4.06 7.23 -25.50
C GLU A 80 4.96 7.77 -26.63
N ARG A 81 5.84 6.93 -27.19
CA ARG A 81 6.67 7.30 -28.35
C ARG A 81 5.89 7.36 -29.66
N SER A 82 4.69 6.77 -29.69
CA SER A 82 3.75 6.82 -30.80
C SER A 82 2.49 7.65 -30.50
N GLY A 83 2.53 8.63 -29.59
CA GLY A 83 1.54 9.73 -29.56
C GLY A 83 0.05 9.35 -29.46
N GLU A 84 -0.30 8.14 -29.06
CA GLU A 84 -1.68 7.71 -28.82
C GLU A 84 -1.82 7.41 -27.33
N VAL A 85 -2.10 8.46 -26.56
CA VAL A 85 -2.53 8.35 -25.16
C VAL A 85 -3.81 7.52 -25.15
N ALA A 86 -3.79 6.37 -24.49
CA ALA A 86 -4.94 5.50 -24.35
C ALA A 86 -6.14 6.31 -23.80
N PRO A 87 -7.32 6.28 -24.46
CA PRO A 87 -8.47 7.11 -24.10
C PRO A 87 -9.04 6.83 -22.70
N ASP A 88 -8.66 5.70 -22.08
CA ASP A 88 -9.22 5.18 -20.83
C ASP A 88 -8.78 5.99 -19.59
N ILE A 89 -7.53 6.45 -19.54
CA ILE A 89 -7.00 7.23 -18.40
C ILE A 89 -7.67 8.61 -18.34
N HIS A 90 -7.96 9.22 -19.49
CA HIS A 90 -8.62 10.53 -19.54
C HIS A 90 -10.10 10.48 -19.14
N GLU A 91 -10.78 9.34 -19.29
CA GLU A 91 -12.14 9.16 -18.78
C GLU A 91 -12.15 9.00 -17.25
N HIS A 92 -11.24 8.20 -16.68
CA HIS A 92 -11.13 8.06 -15.23
C HIS A 92 -10.81 9.38 -14.50
N ILE A 93 -9.94 10.22 -15.05
CA ILE A 93 -9.66 11.56 -14.49
C ILE A 93 -10.92 12.44 -14.43
N LYS A 94 -11.81 12.36 -15.43
CA LYS A 94 -13.06 13.15 -15.41
C LYS A 94 -14.00 12.72 -14.30
N GLU A 95 -13.97 11.46 -13.92
CA GLU A 95 -14.75 10.95 -12.78
C GLU A 95 -14.11 11.33 -11.45
N SER A 96 -12.78 11.23 -11.34
CA SER A 96 -12.06 11.54 -10.12
C SER A 96 -11.99 13.03 -9.80
N ASN A 97 -12.10 13.89 -10.82
CA ASN A 97 -12.31 15.33 -10.63
C ASN A 97 -13.58 15.65 -9.82
N LYS A 98 -14.56 14.73 -9.75
CA LYS A 98 -15.75 14.89 -8.90
C LYS A 98 -15.41 14.86 -7.40
N PHE A 99 -14.22 14.39 -7.03
CA PHE A 99 -13.77 14.32 -5.65
C PHE A 99 -13.12 15.62 -5.17
N ILE A 100 -12.68 16.49 -6.08
CA ILE A 100 -12.04 17.77 -5.71
C ILE A 100 -13.02 18.62 -4.89
N GLY A 101 -12.57 19.13 -3.75
CA GLY A 101 -13.37 19.92 -2.80
C GLY A 101 -14.22 19.07 -1.83
N ARG A 102 -14.22 17.74 -1.95
CA ARG A 102 -14.87 16.86 -0.98
C ARG A 102 -13.98 16.65 0.24
N THR A 103 -14.63 16.47 1.39
CA THR A 103 -13.96 15.98 2.59
C THR A 103 -13.90 14.45 2.58
N CYS A 104 -12.83 13.93 3.15
CA CYS A 104 -12.58 12.50 3.23
C CYS A 104 -12.00 12.11 4.60
N SER A 105 -12.02 10.82 4.87
CA SER A 105 -11.34 10.17 5.99
C SER A 105 -10.44 9.07 5.46
N LEU A 106 -9.26 8.94 6.06
CA LEU A 106 -8.32 7.87 5.73
C LEU A 106 -7.55 7.42 6.97
N ASN A 107 -6.96 6.23 6.91
CA ASN A 107 -6.04 5.76 7.92
C ASN A 107 -4.61 6.17 7.54
N TYR A 108 -4.01 7.05 8.34
CA TYR A 108 -2.65 7.55 8.17
C TYR A 108 -1.89 7.40 9.48
N GLU A 109 -0.70 6.79 9.45
CA GLU A 109 0.11 6.50 10.65
C GLU A 109 -0.66 5.77 11.77
N ASN A 110 -1.49 4.79 11.40
CA ASN A 110 -2.38 4.03 12.30
C ASN A 110 -3.41 4.88 13.05
N LYS A 111 -3.77 6.06 12.51
CA LYS A 111 -4.82 6.92 13.03
C LYS A 111 -5.78 7.30 11.92
N MET A 112 -7.06 7.37 12.25
CA MET A 112 -8.04 7.98 11.36
C MET A 112 -7.82 9.48 11.34
N VAL A 113 -7.57 10.03 10.16
CA VAL A 113 -7.39 11.47 9.91
C VAL A 113 -8.43 11.96 8.92
N TYR A 114 -8.73 13.25 8.96
CA TYR A 114 -9.72 13.88 8.10
C TYR A 114 -9.08 14.98 7.26
N GLY A 115 -9.51 15.08 5.99
CA GLY A 115 -8.90 16.06 5.10
C GLY A 115 -9.80 16.50 3.95
N LEU A 116 -9.30 17.50 3.23
CA LEU A 116 -9.89 18.06 2.02
C LEU A 116 -9.12 17.57 0.80
N ILE A 117 -9.82 17.03 -0.19
CA ILE A 117 -9.23 16.67 -1.48
C ILE A 117 -9.01 17.98 -2.27
N GLU A 118 -7.76 18.42 -2.37
CA GLU A 118 -7.39 19.65 -3.08
C GLU A 118 -7.28 19.42 -4.60
N ASN A 119 -6.76 18.26 -5.02
CA ASN A 119 -6.55 17.96 -6.42
C ASN A 119 -6.42 16.45 -6.69
N VAL A 120 -6.49 16.07 -7.97
CA VAL A 120 -6.12 14.74 -8.47
C VAL A 120 -4.82 14.89 -9.25
N VAL A 121 -3.80 14.12 -8.88
CA VAL A 121 -2.47 14.15 -9.48
C VAL A 121 -2.18 12.78 -10.06
N ILE A 122 -1.63 12.75 -11.27
CA ILE A 122 -1.10 11.52 -11.85
C ILE A 122 0.41 11.51 -11.60
N HIS A 123 0.86 10.51 -10.86
CA HIS A 123 2.27 10.27 -10.64
C HIS A 123 2.59 8.83 -11.02
N ASN A 124 3.53 8.64 -11.96
CA ASN A 124 3.91 7.32 -12.49
C ASN A 124 2.71 6.51 -13.01
N ASN A 125 1.80 7.15 -13.76
CA ASN A 125 0.55 6.55 -14.28
C ASN A 125 -0.42 6.03 -13.20
N ILE A 126 -0.19 6.37 -11.93
CA ILE A 126 -1.09 6.09 -10.83
C ILE A 126 -1.82 7.37 -10.47
N GLU A 127 -3.15 7.29 -10.42
CA GLU A 127 -3.98 8.37 -9.91
C GLU A 127 -3.84 8.47 -8.39
N GLN A 128 -3.51 9.65 -7.90
CA GLN A 128 -3.39 9.97 -6.48
C GLN A 128 -4.19 11.22 -6.14
N LEU A 129 -4.84 11.21 -4.99
CA LEU A 129 -5.54 12.36 -4.44
C LEU A 129 -4.55 13.16 -3.60
N LEU A 130 -4.42 14.45 -3.90
CA LEU A 130 -3.73 15.41 -3.05
C LEU A 130 -4.69 15.82 -1.94
N ILE A 131 -4.38 15.45 -0.70
CA ILE A 131 -5.25 15.66 0.47
C ILE A 131 -4.56 16.60 1.45
N HIS A 132 -5.25 17.66 1.83
CA HIS A 132 -4.87 18.53 2.94
C HIS A 132 -5.49 18.02 4.25
N ILE A 133 -4.64 17.62 5.21
CA ILE A 133 -5.07 17.07 6.50
C ILE A 133 -5.43 18.21 7.45
N PHE A 134 -6.62 18.17 8.05
CA PHE A 134 -7.10 19.25 8.92
C PHE A 134 -6.36 19.34 10.26
N GLU A 135 -5.98 18.21 10.84
CA GLU A 135 -5.32 18.17 12.14
C GLU A 135 -3.90 18.73 12.11
N THR A 136 -3.13 18.42 11.07
CA THR A 136 -1.70 18.76 10.98
C THR A 136 -1.40 19.89 9.99
N ASN A 137 -2.33 20.22 9.08
CA ASN A 137 -2.13 21.09 7.92
C ASN A 137 -1.16 20.56 6.87
N ASP A 138 -0.78 19.28 6.94
CA ASP A 138 0.09 18.65 5.95
C ASP A 138 -0.66 18.33 4.66
N ARG A 139 0.11 18.12 3.60
CA ARG A 139 -0.39 17.63 2.31
C ARG A 139 0.20 16.27 2.01
N ILE A 140 -0.67 15.32 1.70
CA ILE A 140 -0.28 13.94 1.37
C ILE A 140 -0.87 13.53 0.02
N MET A 141 -0.19 12.61 -0.67
CA MET A 141 -0.68 11.98 -1.89
C MET A 141 -1.07 10.54 -1.59
N ILE A 142 -2.33 10.20 -1.82
CA ILE A 142 -2.88 8.89 -1.47
C ILE A 142 -3.73 8.35 -2.62
N PRO A 143 -3.61 7.07 -2.99
CA PRO A 143 -4.48 6.49 -4.02
C PRO A 143 -5.95 6.50 -3.59
N PRO A 144 -6.92 6.75 -4.50
CA PRO A 144 -8.34 6.84 -4.16
C PRO A 144 -8.89 5.67 -3.34
N ASN A 145 -8.37 4.45 -3.57
CA ASN A 145 -8.82 3.22 -2.91
C ASN A 145 -8.59 3.20 -1.38
N TYR A 146 -7.71 4.06 -0.87
CA TYR A 146 -7.42 4.18 0.57
C TYR A 146 -8.19 5.33 1.22
N VAL A 147 -9.07 6.00 0.47
CA VAL A 147 -9.77 7.21 0.89
C VAL A 147 -11.25 6.93 0.94
N GLN A 148 -11.86 7.19 2.10
CA GLN A 148 -13.31 7.14 2.25
C GLN A 148 -13.87 8.56 2.13
N LEU A 149 -14.76 8.79 1.16
CA LEU A 149 -15.44 10.08 1.03
C LEU A 149 -16.49 10.25 2.13
N ASN A 150 -16.44 11.37 2.84
CA ASN A 150 -17.41 11.67 3.90
C ASN A 150 -18.74 12.10 3.28
N GLU A 151 -19.86 11.67 3.85
CA GLU A 151 -21.19 12.06 3.35
C GLU A 151 -21.36 13.58 3.34
N VAL A 152 -21.95 14.09 2.24
CA VAL A 152 -22.36 15.49 2.17
C VAL A 152 -23.72 15.60 2.85
N LEU A 153 -23.75 16.29 3.99
CA LEU A 153 -25.00 16.62 4.66
C LEU A 153 -25.72 17.70 3.85
N ASN A 154 -26.83 17.34 3.22
CA ASN A 154 -27.73 18.29 2.60
C ASN A 154 -28.65 18.89 3.68
N GLU A 155 -29.08 20.14 3.52
CA GLU A 155 -29.97 20.83 4.47
C GLU A 155 -31.25 20.02 4.75
N SER A 156 -31.77 19.33 3.74
CA SER A 156 -32.94 18.44 3.85
C SER A 156 -32.74 17.24 4.79
N ALA A 157 -31.50 16.85 5.06
CA ALA A 157 -31.12 15.75 5.95
C ALA A 157 -30.97 16.20 7.42
N LEU A 158 -30.88 17.51 7.66
CA LEU A 158 -30.79 18.13 8.98
C LEU A 158 -32.16 18.18 9.66
N LYS A 159 -32.75 17.01 9.92
CA LYS A 159 -33.98 16.89 10.71
C LYS A 159 -33.68 16.93 12.20
N GLU A 160 -34.61 17.50 12.97
CA GLU A 160 -34.57 17.46 14.43
C GLU A 160 -34.45 16.00 14.91
N ASN A 161 -33.62 15.77 15.93
CA ASN A 161 -33.28 14.47 16.54
C ASN A 161 -32.31 13.56 15.76
N ASN A 162 -31.71 14.01 14.65
CA ASN A 162 -30.59 13.29 14.04
C ASN A 162 -29.25 13.65 14.70
N GLN A 163 -28.36 12.66 14.85
CA GLN A 163 -26.99 12.85 15.34
C GLN A 163 -26.04 12.94 14.15
N PHE A 164 -25.13 13.91 14.19
CA PHE A 164 -24.12 14.14 13.17
C PHE A 164 -22.74 14.21 13.80
N GLN A 165 -21.73 13.75 13.07
CA GLN A 165 -20.34 13.94 13.43
C GLN A 165 -19.84 15.25 12.82
N ALA A 166 -19.21 16.09 13.65
CA ALA A 166 -18.62 17.34 13.21
C ALA A 166 -17.15 17.39 13.62
N LEU A 167 -16.31 17.95 12.75
CA LEU A 167 -14.95 18.33 13.09
C LEU A 167 -15.02 19.69 13.79
N TYR A 168 -14.53 19.72 15.04
CA TYR A 168 -14.53 20.93 15.86
C TYR A 168 -13.11 21.24 16.30
N LYS A 169 -12.64 22.44 15.98
CA LYS A 169 -11.39 22.98 16.51
C LYS A 169 -11.73 24.03 17.57
N LYS A 170 -11.34 23.77 18.82
CA LYS A 170 -11.65 24.63 19.96
C LYS A 170 -10.86 25.95 19.95
N ASP A 171 -9.70 25.93 19.32
CA ASP A 171 -8.77 27.06 19.28
C ASP A 171 -8.70 27.60 17.85
N GLY A 172 -9.46 28.67 17.62
CA GLY A 172 -9.33 29.54 16.45
C GLY A 172 -8.27 30.59 16.68
#